data_AF-A0A3N4UY07-F1
#
_entry.id   AF-A0A3N4UY07-F1
#
_cell.length_a   1.000
_cell.length_b   1.000
_cell.length_c   1.000
_cell.angle_alpha   90.00
_cell.angle_beta   90.00
_cell.angle_gamma   90.00
#
_symmetry.space_group_name_H-M   'P 1'
#
loop_
_entity.id
_entity.type
_entity.pdbx_description
1 polymer ?
#
loop_
_entity_poly.entity_id
_entity_poly.type
_entity_poly.pdbx_seq_one_letter_code
_entity_poly.pdbx_strand_id
1 'polypeptide(L)'
;MIIGSAGPDIPQCSRAGCRADATRQVNWRNPKIHGIDRVKVWAACTEHVDFLAEFLRSRDFPVEVTEMGVTVSAVGTEATS
;
A
#
# COMPACT_ATOMS: atom_id res chain seq x y z
N MET A 1 -29.10 -16.96 -0.78
CA MET A 1 -27.69 -17.31 -0.52
C MET A 1 -26.80 -16.39 -1.33
N ILE A 2 -25.95 -15.60 -0.68
CA ILE A 2 -24.55 -15.25 -1.05
C ILE A 2 -23.94 -14.57 0.21
N ILE A 3 -23.58 -15.34 1.24
CA ILE A 3 -22.19 -15.57 1.70
C ILE A 3 -21.11 -14.67 1.10
N GLY A 4 -20.50 -13.88 1.99
CA GLY A 4 -19.27 -13.12 1.78
C GLY A 4 -18.86 -12.37 3.05
N SER A 5 -19.08 -12.94 4.23
CA SER A 5 -18.52 -12.41 5.47
C SER A 5 -17.02 -12.69 5.45
N ALA A 6 -16.22 -11.75 4.93
CA ALA A 6 -14.78 -11.75 5.10
C ALA A 6 -14.48 -11.50 6.59
N GLY A 7 -14.37 -12.57 7.37
CA GLY A 7 -13.49 -12.56 8.54
C GLY A 7 -12.05 -12.33 8.07
N PRO A 8 -11.12 -11.88 8.92
CA PRO A 8 -9.87 -11.28 8.45
C PRO A 8 -8.94 -12.33 7.86
N ASP A 9 -9.10 -12.60 6.56
CA ASP A 9 -8.00 -13.08 5.74
C ASP A 9 -6.93 -11.98 5.79
N ILE A 10 -5.82 -12.26 6.48
CA ILE A 10 -4.67 -11.39 6.46
C ILE A 10 -4.28 -11.26 4.98
N PRO A 11 -4.29 -10.04 4.41
CA PRO A 11 -4.04 -9.88 2.99
C PRO A 11 -2.65 -10.44 2.66
N GLN A 12 -2.57 -11.16 1.56
CA GLN A 12 -1.29 -11.68 1.07
C GLN A 12 -0.41 -10.52 0.58
N CYS A 13 0.90 -10.65 0.75
CA CYS A 13 1.86 -9.72 0.19
C CYS A 13 1.65 -9.50 -1.33
N SER A 14 1.58 -8.24 -1.75
CA SER A 14 1.39 -7.81 -3.14
C SER A 14 2.59 -8.12 -4.05
N ARG A 15 3.74 -8.52 -3.49
CA ARG A 15 4.90 -8.90 -4.28
C ARG A 15 4.57 -10.15 -5.09
N ALA A 16 4.72 -10.08 -6.41
CA ALA A 16 4.52 -11.23 -7.29
C ALA A 16 5.37 -12.43 -6.83
N GLY A 17 4.73 -13.58 -6.63
CA GLY A 17 5.36 -14.82 -6.16
C GLY A 17 5.50 -14.94 -4.64
N CYS A 18 5.26 -13.89 -3.86
CA CYS A 18 5.24 -13.95 -2.40
C CYS A 18 3.87 -14.43 -1.91
N ARG A 19 3.87 -15.36 -0.95
CA ARG A 19 2.65 -15.89 -0.30
C ARG A 19 2.61 -15.61 1.21
N ALA A 20 3.53 -14.78 1.71
CA ALA A 20 3.58 -14.43 3.11
C ALA A 20 2.43 -13.49 3.49
N ASP A 21 2.00 -13.62 4.74
CA ASP A 21 1.03 -12.72 5.36
C ASP A 21 1.60 -11.31 5.43
N ALA A 22 0.81 -10.34 4.99
CA ALA A 22 1.23 -8.96 5.10
C ALA A 22 1.02 -8.43 6.53
N THR A 23 1.99 -7.66 6.99
CA THR A 23 1.96 -6.97 8.29
C THR A 23 1.90 -5.45 8.11
N ARG A 24 2.20 -4.98 6.89
CA ARG A 24 2.30 -3.57 6.54
C ARG A 24 1.40 -3.23 5.36
N GLN A 25 1.06 -1.96 5.26
CA GLN A 25 0.41 -1.36 4.11
C GLN A 25 1.36 -0.35 3.46
N VAL A 26 1.48 -0.45 2.14
CA VAL A 26 2.20 0.52 1.30
C VAL A 26 1.13 1.37 0.61
N ASN A 27 0.87 2.53 1.18
CA ASN A 27 -0.11 3.50 0.71
C ASN A 27 0.55 4.40 -0.31
N TRP A 28 -0.01 4.51 -1.52
CA TRP A 28 0.66 5.23 -2.61
C TRP A 28 -0.32 5.89 -3.56
N ARG A 29 0.18 6.87 -4.30
CA ARG A 29 -0.61 7.61 -5.30
C ARG A 29 0.17 7.74 -6.59
N ASN A 30 -0.53 7.68 -7.72
CA ASN A 30 0.03 8.06 -9.01
C ASN A 30 -0.39 9.51 -9.34
N PRO A 31 0.47 10.51 -9.10
CA PRO A 31 0.12 11.92 -9.30
C PRO A 31 -0.14 12.27 -10.77
N LYS A 32 0.31 11.43 -11.71
CA LYS A 32 0.13 11.67 -13.15
C LYS A 32 -1.31 11.43 -13.62
N ILE A 33 -2.13 10.67 -12.86
CA ILE A 33 -3.49 10.28 -13.27
C ILE A 33 -4.53 10.33 -12.14
N HIS A 34 -4.12 10.58 -10.89
CA HIS A 34 -5.01 10.55 -9.73
C HIS A 34 -4.89 11.83 -8.89
N GLY A 35 -6.05 12.39 -8.54
CA GLY A 35 -6.20 13.46 -7.55
C GLY A 35 -5.71 13.03 -6.16
N ILE A 36 -5.55 14.00 -5.26
CA ILE A 36 -5.00 13.80 -3.91
C ILE A 36 -5.86 12.87 -3.04
N ASP A 37 -7.14 12.79 -3.34
CA ASP A 37 -8.17 11.98 -2.70
C ASP A 37 -8.09 10.48 -3.01
N ARG A 38 -7.27 10.07 -3.99
CA ARG A 38 -7.19 8.67 -4.42
C ARG A 38 -5.87 8.02 -4.02
N VAL A 39 -5.89 7.37 -2.85
CA VAL A 39 -4.81 6.53 -2.34
C VAL A 39 -5.06 5.07 -2.71
N LYS A 40 -4.03 4.41 -3.22
CA LYS A 40 -4.01 2.96 -3.44
C LYS A 40 -3.23 2.29 -2.31
N VAL A 41 -3.65 1.10 -1.92
CA VAL A 41 -3.01 0.32 -0.85
C VAL A 41 -2.48 -0.99 -1.41
N TRP A 42 -1.21 -1.29 -1.14
CA TRP A 42 -0.62 -2.61 -1.35
C TRP A 42 -0.29 -3.24 0.01
N ALA A 43 -0.64 -4.51 0.18
CA ALA A 43 -0.28 -5.25 1.38
C ALA A 43 1.17 -5.76 1.24
N ALA A 44 1.98 -5.67 2.30
CA ALA A 44 3.37 -6.11 2.28
C ALA A 44 3.75 -6.88 3.54
N CYS A 45 4.50 -7.97 3.38
CA CYS A 45 5.21 -8.61 4.48
C CYS A 45 6.48 -7.80 4.83
N THR A 46 7.07 -8.08 6.00
CA THR A 46 8.29 -7.42 6.48
C THR A 46 9.47 -7.55 5.53
N GLU A 47 9.57 -8.63 4.77
CA GLU A 47 10.66 -8.85 3.81
C GLU A 47 10.55 -7.97 2.56
N HIS A 48 9.33 -7.60 2.16
CA HIS A 48 9.07 -6.96 0.86
C HIS A 48 8.56 -5.53 0.95
N VAL A 49 8.27 -5.03 2.16
CA VAL A 49 7.75 -3.67 2.36
C VAL A 49 8.71 -2.61 1.79
N ASP A 50 10.01 -2.75 2.06
CA ASP A 50 11.02 -1.82 1.56
C ASP A 50 11.16 -1.91 0.04
N PHE A 51 11.17 -3.13 -0.52
CA PHE A 51 11.22 -3.32 -1.97
C PHE A 51 10.07 -2.62 -2.71
N LEU A 52 8.83 -2.75 -2.19
CA LEU A 52 7.66 -2.13 -2.79
C LEU A 52 7.67 -0.60 -2.64
N ALA A 53 8.13 -0.09 -1.50
CA ALA A 53 8.27 1.35 -1.28
C ALA A 53 9.33 1.96 -2.19
N GLU A 54 10.51 1.34 -2.30
CA GLU A 54 11.59 1.78 -3.19
C GLU A 54 11.17 1.75 -4.67
N PHE A 55 10.42 0.72 -5.08
CA PHE A 55 9.87 0.66 -6.43
C PHE A 55 8.98 1.88 -6.74
N LEU A 56 8.20 2.36 -5.78
CA LEU A 56 7.35 3.55 -5.95
C LEU A 56 8.18 4.84 -5.92
N ARG A 57 9.13 4.96 -4.99
CA ARG A 57 10.04 6.11 -4.89
C ARG A 57 10.87 6.31 -6.16
N SER A 58 11.39 5.24 -6.74
CA SER A 58 12.17 5.29 -7.99
C SER A 58 11.37 5.81 -9.20
N ARG A 59 10.03 5.92 -9.06
CA ARG A 59 9.11 6.41 -10.09
C ARG A 59 8.52 7.78 -9.74
N ASP A 60 9.04 8.42 -8.69
CA ASP A 60 8.54 9.67 -8.12
C ASP A 60 7.07 9.58 -7.68
N PHE A 61 6.63 8.40 -7.24
CA PHE A 61 5.29 8.21 -6.70
C PHE A 61 5.31 8.43 -5.20
N PRO A 62 4.47 9.33 -4.66
CA PRO A 62 4.31 9.47 -3.23
C PRO A 62 3.87 8.15 -2.59
N VAL A 63 4.57 7.78 -1.52
CA VAL A 63 4.37 6.52 -0.81
C VAL A 63 4.54 6.71 0.69
N GLU A 64 3.69 6.06 1.47
CA GLU A 64 3.71 6.03 2.93
C GLU A 64 3.48 4.59 3.40
N VAL A 65 4.34 4.11 4.30
CA VAL A 65 4.24 2.76 4.87
C VAL A 65 3.58 2.83 6.24
N THR A 66 2.50 2.10 6.44
CA THR A 66 1.76 2.05 7.71
C THR A 66 1.60 0.62 8.22
N GLU A 67 1.20 0.47 9.49
CA GLU A 67 0.75 -0.81 10.03
C GLU A 67 -0.52 -1.28 9.32
N MET A 68 -0.73 -2.61 9.32
CA MET A 68 -1.97 -3.17 8.81
C MET A 68 -3.20 -2.64 9.58
N GLY A 69 -4.21 -2.18 8.83
CA GLY A 69 -5.46 -1.65 9.37
C GLY A 69 -5.47 -0.12 9.52
N VAL A 70 -4.33 0.55 9.35
CA VAL A 70 -4.26 2.01 9.36
C VAL A 70 -4.78 2.58 8.05
N THR A 71 -5.82 3.40 8.11
CA THR A 71 -6.38 4.05 6.92
C THR A 71 -5.66 5.37 6.64
N VAL A 72 -5.16 5.53 5.41
CA VAL A 72 -4.50 6.75 4.94
C VAL A 72 -5.35 7.43 3.89
N SER A 73 -5.78 8.67 4.16
CA SER A 73 -6.68 9.42 3.29
C SER A 73 -5.97 10.25 2.21
N ALA A 74 -4.66 10.51 2.37
CA ALA A 74 -3.84 11.24 1.41
C ALA A 74 -2.36 10.86 1.57
N VAL A 75 -1.62 10.82 0.46
CA VAL A 75 -0.16 10.59 0.46
C VAL A 75 0.53 11.61 -0.44
N GLY A 76 1.66 12.16 0.04
CA GLY A 76 2.43 13.17 -0.68
C GLY A 76 1.82 14.57 -0.66
N THR A 77 1.16 14.94 0.43
CA THR A 77 0.64 16.31 0.65
C THR A 77 1.73 17.28 1.12
N GLU A 78 2.90 16.79 1.53
CA GLU A 78 4.00 17.63 1.98
C GLU A 78 4.96 17.95 0.83
N ALA A 79 5.10 19.25 0.59
CA ALA A 79 6.04 19.84 -0.33
C ALA A 79 7.47 19.50 0.09
N THR A 80 8.27 19.10 -0.90
CA THR A 80 9.72 19.25 -0.96
C THR A 80 10.24 20.33 -0.01
N SER A 81 11.07 19.94 0.96
CA SER A 81 12.13 20.81 1.48
C SER A 81 13.44 20.43 0.82
#